data_AF-A0AA96P444-F1
#
_entry.id   AF-A0AA96P444-F1
#
_cell.length_a   1.000
_cell.length_b   1.000
_cell.length_c   1.000
_cell.angle_alpha   90.00
_cell.angle_beta   90.00
_cell.angle_gamma   90.00
#
_symmetry.space_group_name_H-M   'P 1'
#
loop_
_entity.id
_entity.type
_entity.pdbx_description
1 polymer ?
#
loop_
_entity_poly.entity_id
_entity_poly.type
_entity_poly.pdbx_seq_one_letter_code
_entity_poly.pdbx_strand_id
1 'polypeptide(L)'
;MIDTVVVQPAAGVDEPQTSGVSWAAVAAGAVTSLALTLILIAFGTGLGLSVVSPWANSGASTTTFKITTGIYLVVIAMISSSIGGYLAGRLRSRWIGVHSDEVYFRDTAHGFLAWSFATVLGAILLASPATTLLSGATSGVAAGATAATAQAGPNDGYIDLAAPPDDAIGRWQQHGSAR
;
A
#
# COMPACT_ATOMS: atom_id res chain seq x y z
N MET A 1 -74.52 -16.12 -3.32
CA MET A 1 -73.16 -16.46 -3.75
C MET A 1 -72.32 -15.28 -3.29
N ILE A 2 -71.62 -15.41 -2.16
CA ILE A 2 -70.81 -14.32 -1.62
C ILE A 2 -69.43 -14.47 -2.22
N ASP A 3 -69.03 -13.51 -3.03
CA ASP A 3 -67.65 -13.40 -3.50
C ASP A 3 -66.79 -12.97 -2.31
N THR A 4 -66.06 -13.91 -1.75
CA THR A 4 -65.00 -13.61 -0.79
C THR A 4 -63.86 -12.94 -1.54
N VAL A 5 -63.86 -11.60 -1.56
CA VAL A 5 -62.71 -10.82 -2.00
C VAL A 5 -61.59 -11.07 -0.99
N VAL A 6 -60.61 -11.87 -1.40
CA VAL A 6 -59.34 -12.00 -0.67
C VAL A 6 -58.63 -10.67 -0.80
N VAL A 7 -58.74 -9.83 0.23
CA VAL A 7 -57.84 -8.69 0.40
C VAL A 7 -56.49 -9.29 0.71
N GLN A 8 -55.65 -9.45 -0.33
CA GLN A 8 -54.22 -9.60 -0.13
C GLN A 8 -53.81 -8.39 0.72
N PRO A 9 -53.31 -8.55 1.97
CA PRO A 9 -52.72 -7.43 2.65
C PRO A 9 -51.64 -6.94 1.69
N ALA A 10 -51.74 -5.69 1.24
CA ALA A 10 -50.67 -5.06 0.50
C ALA A 10 -49.43 -5.29 1.37
N ALA A 11 -48.52 -6.13 0.90
CA ALA A 11 -47.23 -6.33 1.51
C ALA A 11 -46.42 -5.06 1.26
N GLY A 12 -46.88 -3.93 1.81
CA GLY A 12 -46.03 -2.87 2.31
C GLY A 12 -45.50 -3.33 3.65
N VAL A 13 -44.85 -4.50 3.66
CA VAL A 13 -43.77 -4.71 4.60
C VAL A 13 -42.71 -3.78 4.03
N ASP A 14 -42.40 -2.69 4.74
CA ASP A 14 -41.12 -2.04 4.54
C ASP A 14 -40.09 -3.15 4.74
N GLU A 15 -39.71 -3.84 3.66
CA GLU A 15 -38.58 -4.73 3.62
C GLU A 15 -37.45 -3.85 4.14
N PRO A 16 -36.94 -4.08 5.36
CA PRO A 16 -35.98 -3.17 5.93
C PRO A 16 -34.88 -3.07 4.88
N GLN A 17 -34.68 -1.85 4.34
CA GLN A 17 -33.65 -1.53 3.37
C GLN A 17 -32.30 -1.57 4.10
N THR A 18 -32.00 -2.69 4.75
CA THR A 18 -30.76 -2.92 5.45
C THR A 18 -29.72 -3.10 4.37
N SER A 19 -29.00 -2.01 4.11
CA SER A 19 -27.87 -1.94 3.19
C SER A 19 -27.02 -3.21 3.32
N GLY A 20 -26.81 -3.92 2.21
CA GLY A 20 -26.01 -5.15 2.18
C GLY A 20 -24.56 -4.93 2.61
N VAL A 21 -24.12 -3.66 2.63
CA VAL A 21 -22.80 -3.23 3.08
C VAL A 21 -22.94 -2.29 4.29
N SER A 22 -22.21 -2.63 5.36
CA SER A 22 -22.05 -1.77 6.54
C SER A 22 -20.90 -0.78 6.31
N TRP A 23 -21.21 0.40 5.78
CA TRP A 23 -20.22 1.45 5.52
C TRP A 23 -19.46 1.90 6.77
N ALA A 24 -20.11 1.91 7.94
CA ALA A 24 -19.46 2.23 9.20
C ALA A 24 -18.37 1.19 9.56
N ALA A 25 -18.62 -0.10 9.30
CA ALA A 25 -17.63 -1.16 9.53
C ALA A 25 -16.44 -1.04 8.56
N VAL A 26 -16.71 -0.77 7.28
CA VAL A 26 -15.68 -0.53 6.27
C VAL A 26 -14.81 0.66 6.63
N ALA A 27 -15.42 1.79 7.02
CA ALA A 27 -14.70 2.99 7.42
C ALA A 27 -13.84 2.77 8.66
N ALA A 28 -14.38 2.11 9.70
CA ALA A 28 -13.62 1.79 10.91
C ALA A 28 -12.42 0.88 10.62
N GLY A 29 -12.60 -0.17 9.80
CA GLY A 29 -11.52 -1.04 9.37
C GLY A 29 -10.45 -0.31 8.56
N ALA A 30 -10.87 0.53 7.61
CA ALA A 30 -9.97 1.31 6.77
C ALA A 30 -9.12 2.32 7.57
N VAL A 31 -9.75 3.05 8.50
CA VAL A 31 -9.05 3.98 9.40
C VAL A 31 -8.03 3.22 10.27
N THR A 32 -8.39 2.03 10.74
CA THR A 32 -7.46 1.18 11.52
C THR A 32 -6.26 0.74 10.68
N SER A 33 -6.50 0.23 9.47
CA SER A 33 -5.42 -0.13 8.52
C SER A 33 -4.49 1.06 8.26
N LEU A 34 -5.07 2.23 8.00
CA LEU A 34 -4.31 3.43 7.70
C LEU A 34 -3.48 3.89 8.91
N ALA A 35 -4.06 3.92 10.10
CA ALA A 35 -3.35 4.30 11.32
C ALA A 35 -2.17 3.37 11.61
N LEU A 36 -2.37 2.04 11.49
CA LEU A 36 -1.30 1.06 11.66
C LEU A 36 -0.19 1.22 10.61
N THR A 37 -0.58 1.48 9.36
CA THR A 37 0.38 1.75 8.28
C THR A 37 1.25 2.96 8.62
N LEU A 38 0.64 4.07 9.06
CA LEU A 38 1.37 5.29 9.41
C LEU A 38 2.30 5.11 10.61
N ILE A 39 1.84 4.43 11.66
CA ILE A 39 2.65 4.16 12.86
C ILE A 39 3.86 3.29 12.50
N LEU A 40 3.65 2.22 11.73
CA LEU A 40 4.73 1.33 11.34
C LEU A 40 5.69 2.00 10.37
N ILE A 41 5.21 2.81 9.42
CA ILE A 41 6.09 3.62 8.56
C ILE A 41 6.94 4.55 9.43
N ALA A 42 6.34 5.29 10.37
CA ALA A 42 7.07 6.20 11.25
C ALA A 42 8.14 5.45 12.07
N PHE A 43 7.78 4.30 12.66
CA PHE A 43 8.72 3.46 13.38
C PHE A 43 9.89 2.96 12.49
N GLY A 44 9.57 2.44 11.31
CA GLY A 44 10.58 1.98 10.35
C GLY A 44 11.48 3.09 9.84
N THR A 45 10.95 4.31 9.65
CA THR A 45 11.79 5.46 9.28
C THR A 45 12.79 5.80 10.39
N GLY A 46 12.38 5.75 11.66
CA GLY A 46 13.28 5.95 12.79
C GLY A 46 14.38 4.88 12.85
N LEU A 47 14.03 3.61 12.64
CA LEU A 47 15.02 2.53 12.56
C LEU A 47 15.96 2.68 11.35
N GLY A 48 15.42 3.02 10.19
CA GLY A 48 16.19 3.19 8.95
C GLY A 48 17.19 4.35 9.03
N LEU A 49 16.82 5.47 9.64
CA LEU A 49 17.72 6.60 9.83
C LEU A 49 18.86 6.30 10.82
N SER A 50 18.69 5.33 11.72
CA SER A 50 19.74 4.97 12.68
C SER A 50 20.93 4.21 12.04
N VAL A 51 20.73 3.60 10.88
CA VAL A 51 21.77 2.83 10.15
C VAL A 51 22.37 3.57 8.96
N VAL A 52 21.83 4.74 8.60
CA VAL A 52 22.37 5.61 7.55
C VAL A 52 23.39 6.56 8.16
N SER A 53 24.62 6.55 7.63
CA SER A 53 25.64 7.54 8.02
C SER A 53 25.66 8.71 7.03
N PRO A 54 25.81 9.96 7.52
CA PRO A 54 25.84 11.16 6.68
C PRO A 54 27.19 11.41 6.00
N TRP A 55 28.23 10.62 6.31
CA TRP A 55 29.58 10.78 5.76
C TRP A 55 29.80 9.86 4.55
N ALA A 56 30.43 10.40 3.50
CA ALA A 56 30.70 9.65 2.27
C ALA A 56 31.50 8.36 2.55
N ASN A 57 31.09 7.26 1.91
CA ASN A 57 31.69 5.92 2.05
C ASN A 57 31.58 5.27 3.44
N SER A 58 30.73 5.80 4.32
CA SER A 58 30.37 5.18 5.60
C SER A 58 28.86 5.04 5.68
N GLY A 59 28.34 3.81 5.68
CA GLY A 59 26.90 3.54 5.73
C GLY A 59 26.53 2.17 5.14
N ALA A 60 25.29 1.73 5.36
CA ALA A 60 24.77 0.50 4.76
C ALA A 60 24.73 0.62 3.21
N SER A 61 24.99 -0.49 2.52
CA SER A 61 24.87 -0.57 1.06
C SER A 61 23.47 -0.14 0.60
N THR A 62 23.40 0.72 -0.42
CA THR A 62 22.13 1.19 -1.01
C THR A 62 21.23 0.04 -1.46
N THR A 63 21.81 -1.03 -2.01
CA THR A 63 21.05 -2.22 -2.44
C THR A 63 20.42 -2.94 -1.25
N THR A 64 21.19 -3.16 -0.18
CA THR A 64 20.68 -3.79 1.05
C THR A 64 19.60 -2.95 1.69
N PHE A 65 19.77 -1.63 1.71
CA PHE A 65 18.77 -0.70 2.23
C PHE A 65 17.46 -0.80 1.43
N LYS A 66 17.52 -0.76 0.09
CA LYS A 66 16.34 -0.90 -0.78
C LYS A 66 15.59 -2.21 -0.56
N ILE A 67 16.29 -3.33 -0.54
CA ILE A 67 15.67 -4.65 -0.34
C ILE A 67 15.02 -4.74 1.04
N THR A 68 15.72 -4.30 2.08
CA THR A 68 15.22 -4.33 3.46
C THR A 68 14.00 -3.43 3.62
N THR A 69 14.04 -2.21 3.09
CA THR A 69 12.89 -1.30 3.08
C THR A 69 11.72 -1.87 2.29
N GLY A 70 11.97 -2.50 1.13
CA GLY A 70 10.93 -3.15 0.32
C GLY A 70 10.23 -4.28 1.09
N ILE A 71 10.99 -5.20 1.69
CA ILE A 71 10.43 -6.29 2.52
C ILE A 71 9.66 -5.70 3.71
N TYR A 72 10.22 -4.68 4.35
CA TYR A 72 9.59 -4.01 5.48
C TYR A 72 8.21 -3.41 5.10
N LEU A 73 8.12 -2.72 3.97
CA LEU A 73 6.86 -2.15 3.47
C LEU A 73 5.82 -3.24 3.16
N VAL A 74 6.24 -4.39 2.62
CA VAL A 74 5.34 -5.53 2.40
C VAL A 74 4.81 -6.07 3.72
N VAL A 75 5.66 -6.21 4.73
CA VAL A 75 5.25 -6.66 6.07
C VAL A 75 4.26 -5.68 6.71
N ILE A 76 4.50 -4.37 6.60
CA ILE A 76 3.55 -3.35 7.06
C ILE A 76 2.20 -3.52 6.37
N ALA A 77 2.19 -3.61 5.04
CA ALA A 77 0.97 -3.74 4.26
C ALA A 77 0.18 -5.00 4.66
N MET A 78 0.87 -6.12 4.89
CA MET A 78 0.26 -7.37 5.33
C MET A 78 -0.37 -7.27 6.73
N ILE A 79 0.38 -6.76 7.72
CA ILE A 79 -0.10 -6.68 9.11
C ILE A 79 -1.27 -5.70 9.22
N SER A 80 -1.11 -4.50 8.65
CA SER A 80 -2.13 -3.45 8.71
C SER A 80 -3.42 -3.87 8.01
N SER A 81 -3.32 -4.43 6.79
CA SER A 81 -4.47 -4.89 6.01
C SER A 81 -5.19 -6.05 6.70
N SER A 82 -4.46 -6.97 7.33
CA SER A 82 -5.07 -8.10 8.04
C SER A 82 -5.90 -7.62 9.23
N ILE A 83 -5.38 -6.68 10.02
CA ILE A 83 -6.06 -6.17 11.22
C ILE A 83 -7.28 -5.33 10.84
N GLY A 84 -7.16 -4.37 9.93
CA GLY A 84 -8.30 -3.55 9.54
C GLY A 84 -9.38 -4.31 8.77
N GLY A 85 -8.98 -5.28 7.94
CA GLY A 85 -9.93 -6.19 7.29
C GLY A 85 -10.70 -7.07 8.29
N TYR A 86 -10.00 -7.60 9.31
CA TYR A 86 -10.64 -8.37 10.39
C TYR A 86 -11.63 -7.52 11.20
N LEU A 87 -11.28 -6.27 11.51
CA LEU A 87 -12.20 -5.33 12.18
C LEU A 87 -13.43 -5.02 11.33
N ALA A 88 -13.25 -4.78 10.02
CA ALA A 88 -14.36 -4.54 9.11
C ALA A 88 -15.33 -5.74 9.05
N GLY A 89 -14.80 -6.96 9.04
CA GLY A 89 -15.62 -8.19 9.10
C GLY A 89 -16.37 -8.32 10.44
N ARG A 90 -15.72 -8.04 11.57
CA ARG A 90 -16.33 -8.16 12.91
C ARG A 90 -17.38 -7.10 13.23
N LEU A 91 -17.27 -5.91 12.66
CA LEU A 91 -18.20 -4.79 12.91
C LEU A 91 -19.44 -4.82 12.01
N ARG A 92 -19.57 -5.79 11.09
CA ARG A 92 -20.75 -5.88 10.23
C ARG A 92 -21.99 -6.32 11.01
N SER A 93 -23.17 -5.87 10.59
CA SER A 93 -24.43 -6.34 11.15
C SER A 93 -24.63 -7.84 10.85
N ARG A 94 -25.04 -8.60 11.87
CA ARG A 94 -25.28 -10.04 11.74
C ARG A 94 -26.69 -10.26 11.21
N TRP A 95 -26.80 -10.89 10.04
CA TRP A 95 -28.08 -11.30 9.47
C TRP A 95 -28.40 -12.72 9.93
N ILE A 96 -29.59 -12.91 10.48
CA ILE A 96 -30.06 -14.19 11.03
C ILE A 96 -30.70 -14.98 9.87
N GLY A 97 -30.31 -16.24 9.66
CA GLY A 97 -30.92 -17.12 8.65
C GLY A 97 -30.27 -17.14 7.26
N VAL A 98 -29.07 -16.60 7.10
CA VAL A 98 -28.33 -16.61 5.81
C VAL A 98 -27.37 -17.80 5.73
N HIS A 99 -27.23 -18.41 4.54
CA HIS A 99 -26.30 -19.51 4.26
C HIS A 99 -24.85 -19.15 4.63
N SER A 100 -24.11 -20.13 5.15
CA SER A 100 -22.72 -19.93 5.58
C SER A 100 -21.81 -19.38 4.47
N ASP A 101 -22.00 -19.77 3.21
CA ASP A 101 -21.16 -19.33 2.09
C ASP A 101 -21.30 -17.83 1.81
N GLU A 102 -22.52 -17.30 1.90
CA GLU A 102 -22.80 -15.87 1.75
C GLU A 102 -22.20 -15.05 2.90
N VAL A 103 -22.11 -15.63 4.10
CA VAL A 103 -21.42 -15.02 5.25
C VAL A 103 -19.92 -14.87 4.97
N TYR A 104 -19.26 -15.90 4.45
CA TYR A 104 -17.85 -15.85 4.07
C TYR A 104 -17.58 -14.85 2.93
N PHE A 105 -18.45 -14.80 1.92
CA PHE A 105 -18.34 -13.83 0.84
C PHE A 105 -18.43 -12.39 1.35
N ARG A 106 -19.40 -12.09 2.23
CA ARG A 106 -19.59 -10.76 2.81
C ARG A 106 -18.42 -10.32 3.69
N ASP A 107 -17.86 -11.22 4.49
CA ASP A 107 -16.70 -10.93 5.33
C ASP A 107 -15.49 -10.56 4.47
N THR A 108 -15.25 -11.33 3.40
CA THR A 108 -14.18 -11.07 2.44
C THR A 108 -14.40 -9.75 1.69
N ALA A 109 -15.64 -9.47 1.27
CA ALA A 109 -16.00 -8.24 0.58
C ALA A 109 -15.82 -6.99 1.47
N HIS A 110 -16.21 -7.06 2.75
CA HIS A 110 -16.00 -5.97 3.69
C HIS A 110 -14.50 -5.73 3.96
N GLY A 111 -13.71 -6.80 4.06
CA GLY A 111 -12.25 -6.71 4.15
C GLY A 111 -11.63 -6.05 2.93
N PHE A 112 -12.05 -6.44 1.72
CA PHE A 112 -11.57 -5.87 0.46
C PHE A 112 -11.96 -4.38 0.30
N LEU A 113 -13.19 -4.02 0.66
CA LEU A 113 -13.64 -2.62 0.67
C LEU A 113 -12.87 -1.77 1.68
N ALA A 114 -12.61 -2.31 2.87
CA ALA A 114 -11.82 -1.61 3.89
C ALA A 114 -10.37 -1.40 3.43
N TRP A 115 -9.76 -2.40 2.78
CA TRP A 115 -8.45 -2.27 2.15
C TRP A 115 -8.44 -1.17 1.08
N SER A 116 -9.39 -1.25 0.13
CA SER A 116 -9.49 -0.28 -0.98
C SER A 116 -9.67 1.15 -0.46
N PHE A 117 -10.53 1.33 0.54
CA PHE A 117 -10.80 2.64 1.13
C PHE A 117 -9.58 3.17 1.90
N ALA A 118 -8.85 2.31 2.63
CA ALA A 118 -7.60 2.68 3.29
C ALA A 118 -6.53 3.14 2.27
N THR A 119 -6.38 2.43 1.15
CA THR A 119 -5.43 2.79 0.09
C THR A 119 -5.77 4.14 -0.54
N VAL A 120 -7.06 4.40 -0.83
CA VAL A 120 -7.52 5.69 -1.37
C VAL A 120 -7.26 6.81 -0.36
N LEU A 121 -7.61 6.62 0.92
CA LEU A 121 -7.34 7.61 1.97
C LEU A 121 -5.83 7.89 2.11
N GLY A 122 -5.01 6.84 2.09
CA GLY A 122 -3.56 6.97 2.09
C GLY A 122 -3.05 7.77 0.89
N ALA A 123 -3.51 7.47 -0.31
CA ALA A 123 -3.14 8.19 -1.53
C ALA A 123 -3.54 9.68 -1.47
N ILE A 124 -4.75 9.99 -0.99
CA ILE A 124 -5.22 11.37 -0.80
C ILE A 124 -4.35 12.10 0.23
N LEU A 125 -4.02 11.45 1.34
CA LEU A 125 -3.18 12.03 2.39
C LEU A 125 -1.77 12.33 1.88
N LEU A 126 -1.19 11.42 1.08
CA LEU A 126 0.12 11.60 0.44
C LEU A 126 0.11 12.64 -0.68
N ALA A 127 -1.00 12.79 -1.42
CA ALA A 127 -1.14 13.76 -2.49
C ALA A 127 -1.53 15.18 -2.02
N SER A 128 -1.90 15.33 -0.74
CA SER A 128 -2.44 16.59 -0.22
C SER A 128 -1.37 17.70 -0.12
N PRO A 129 -1.60 18.90 -0.72
CA PRO A 129 -0.71 20.06 -0.60
C PRO A 129 -0.63 20.65 0.82
N ALA A 130 -1.53 20.26 1.72
CA ALA A 130 -1.62 20.75 3.10
C ALA A 130 -0.53 20.19 4.05
N THR A 131 0.36 19.33 3.56
CA THR A 131 1.52 18.81 4.33
C THR A 131 2.63 19.84 4.57
N THR A 132 2.42 21.10 4.20
CA THR A 132 3.35 22.22 4.37
C THR A 132 3.67 22.57 5.84
N LEU A 133 2.88 22.09 6.81
CA LEU A 133 3.17 22.25 8.24
C LEU A 133 4.09 21.13 8.81
N LEU A 134 4.38 20.09 8.03
CA LEU A 134 5.25 18.95 8.38
C LEU A 134 6.52 18.89 7.51
N SER A 135 6.92 20.04 6.96
CA SER A 135 7.91 20.20 5.88
C SER A 135 9.31 19.60 6.14
N GLY A 136 9.70 19.42 7.41
CA GLY A 136 10.98 18.80 7.76
C GLY A 136 11.00 17.27 7.66
N ALA A 137 9.88 16.59 7.93
CA ALA A 137 9.79 15.12 7.87
C ALA A 137 9.32 14.63 6.50
N THR A 138 8.47 15.40 5.82
CA THR A 138 7.93 15.06 4.48
C THR A 138 8.92 15.32 3.36
N SER A 139 9.86 16.25 3.51
CA SER A 139 10.93 16.48 2.52
C SER A 139 11.83 15.26 2.35
N GLY A 140 12.15 14.54 3.43
CA GLY A 140 12.89 13.27 3.36
C GLY A 140 12.10 12.14 2.68
N VAL A 141 10.80 12.04 2.93
CA VAL A 141 9.91 11.05 2.29
C VAL A 141 9.70 11.35 0.81
N ALA A 142 9.48 12.62 0.45
CA ALA A 142 9.32 13.06 -0.94
C ALA A 142 10.61 12.94 -1.75
N ALA A 143 11.77 13.28 -1.16
CA ALA A 143 13.08 13.05 -1.75
C ALA A 143 13.36 11.55 -1.94
N GLY A 144 12.97 10.71 -0.96
CA GLY A 144 13.06 9.26 -1.07
C GLY A 144 12.16 8.66 -2.15
N ALA A 145 10.92 9.14 -2.27
CA ALA A 145 9.97 8.69 -3.29
C ALA A 145 10.39 9.10 -4.71
N THR A 146 10.89 10.32 -4.89
CA THR A 146 11.44 10.79 -6.18
C THR A 146 12.74 10.10 -6.56
N ALA A 147 13.60 9.79 -5.59
CA ALA A 147 14.79 8.96 -5.83
C ALA A 147 14.43 7.51 -6.18
N ALA A 148 13.40 6.93 -5.55
CA ALA A 148 12.93 5.58 -5.85
C ALA A 148 12.32 5.46 -7.25
N THR A 149 11.61 6.47 -7.74
CA THR A 149 11.08 6.50 -9.12
C THR A 149 12.14 6.82 -10.16
N ALA A 150 13.14 7.66 -9.84
CA ALA A 150 14.26 7.96 -10.73
C ALA A 150 15.16 6.73 -10.98
N GLN A 151 15.27 5.82 -10.01
CA GLN A 151 16.06 4.59 -10.11
C GLN A 151 15.26 3.36 -10.58
N ALA A 152 13.97 3.52 -10.85
CA ALA A 152 13.12 2.51 -11.50
C ALA A 152 12.91 2.84 -12.99
N GLY A 153 13.86 3.56 -13.61
CA GLY A 153 13.86 3.83 -15.04
C GLY A 153 14.13 2.53 -15.82
N PRO A 154 13.49 2.29 -16.98
CA PRO A 154 13.69 1.10 -17.82
C PRO A 154 15.12 0.85 -18.34
N ASN A 155 16.09 1.69 -17.96
CA ASN A 155 17.36 1.87 -18.65
C ASN A 155 18.55 1.25 -17.90
N ASP A 156 18.35 0.76 -16.67
CA ASP A 156 19.42 0.16 -15.85
C ASP A 156 20.01 -1.12 -16.48
N GLY A 157 19.28 -1.78 -17.38
CA GLY A 157 19.77 -2.93 -18.15
C GLY A 157 20.44 -2.59 -19.49
N TYR A 158 20.35 -1.35 -19.97
CA TYR A 158 20.89 -0.94 -21.28
C TYR A 158 22.25 -0.24 -21.17
N ILE A 159 22.58 0.34 -20.01
CA ILE A 159 23.84 1.05 -19.79
C ILE A 159 25.07 0.12 -19.71
N ASP A 160 24.87 -1.15 -19.33
CA ASP A 160 25.95 -2.16 -19.24
C ASP A 160 26.35 -2.73 -20.62
N LEU A 161 25.52 -2.51 -21.65
CA LEU A 161 25.81 -2.92 -23.03
C LEU A 161 26.32 -1.75 -23.92
N ALA A 162 26.25 -0.52 -23.40
CA ALA A 162 26.69 0.70 -24.08
C ALA A 162 28.05 1.22 -23.58
N ALA A 163 28.62 0.60 -22.54
CA ALA A 163 30.01 0.82 -22.17
C ALA A 163 30.91 0.36 -23.34
N PRO A 164 31.67 1.26 -23.98
CA PRO A 164 32.55 0.88 -25.07
C PRO A 164 33.54 -0.18 -24.57
N PRO A 165 33.78 -1.27 -25.31
CA PRO A 165 34.88 -2.17 -24.98
C PRO A 165 36.16 -1.35 -24.93
N ASP A 166 36.74 -1.36 -23.75
CA ASP A 166 38.04 -0.87 -23.35
C ASP A 166 39.08 -1.12 -24.44
N ASP A 167 39.54 -0.03 -25.07
CA ASP A 167 40.91 0.35 -25.45
C ASP A 167 41.98 -0.74 -25.80
N ALA A 168 41.58 -1.94 -26.22
CA ALA A 168 42.49 -2.98 -26.67
C ALA A 168 43.35 -2.51 -27.85
N ILE A 169 42.85 -1.55 -28.64
CA ILE A 169 43.56 -0.92 -29.75
C ILE A 169 44.70 0.04 -29.33
N GLY A 170 44.67 0.60 -28.12
CA GLY A 170 45.75 1.48 -27.61
C GLY A 170 46.94 0.71 -27.02
N ARG A 171 46.67 -0.47 -26.44
CA ARG A 171 47.70 -1.31 -25.79
C ARG A 171 48.65 -1.97 -26.79
N TRP A 172 48.19 -2.30 -28.00
CA TRP A 172 49.06 -2.84 -29.06
C TRP A 172 49.96 -1.80 -29.72
N GLN A 173 49.58 -0.52 -29.65
CA GLN A 173 50.33 0.57 -30.31
C GLN A 173 51.49 1.11 -29.45
N GLN A 174 51.44 0.93 -28.12
CA GLN A 174 52.56 1.25 -27.22
C GLN A 174 53.68 0.20 -27.23
N HIS A 175 53.36 -1.07 -27.51
CA HIS A 175 54.33 -2.16 -27.46
C HIS A 175 55.16 -2.35 -28.75
N GLY A 176 54.81 -1.65 -29.84
CA GLY A 176 55.48 -1.74 -31.15
C GLY A 176 56.57 -0.70 -31.43
N SER A 177 56.74 0.31 -30.55
CA SER A 177 57.57 1.50 -30.83
C SER A 177 58.92 1.51 -30.09
N ALA A 178 59.31 0.40 -29.47
CA ALA A 178 60.62 0.26 -28.82
C ALA A 178 61.49 -0.75 -29.60
N ARG A 179 61.95 -0.35 -30.79
CA ARG A 179 63.12 -0.92 -31.47
C ARG A 179 63.83 0.17 -32.25
#